data_AF-A0A383DWP9-F1
#
_entry.id   AF-A0A383DWP9-F1
#
_cell.length_a   1.000
_cell.length_b   1.000
_cell.length_c   1.000
_cell.angle_alpha   90.00
_cell.angle_beta   90.00
_cell.angle_gamma   90.00
#
_symmetry.space_group_name_H-M   'P 1'
#
loop_
_entity.id
_entity.type
_entity.pdbx_description
1 polymer ?
#
loop_
_entity_poly.entity_id
_entity_poly.type
_entity_poly.pdbx_seq_one_letter_code
_entity_poly.pdbx_strand_id
1 'polypeptide(L)'
;MSDNEIANKWTKAKIRKFLGPTLVVLGLFYTYRSHLNACPRELIFAGWAVLPPVWLILEYWLLFDRAEESLADFEVFKHGQTLARNLWGGFLIFLAAFYLGEWGG
;
A
#
# COMPACT_ATOMS: atom_id res chain seq x y z
N MET A 1 1.44 -31.11 -8.89
CA MET A 1 1.19 -29.68 -9.18
C MET A 1 1.07 -29.55 -10.68
N SER A 2 -0.05 -29.06 -11.18
CA SER A 2 -0.29 -28.86 -12.60
C SER A 2 0.41 -27.58 -13.07
N ASP A 3 0.77 -27.50 -14.36
CA ASP A 3 1.45 -26.32 -14.93
C ASP A 3 0.65 -25.01 -14.70
N ASN A 4 -0.69 -25.12 -14.62
CA ASN A 4 -1.59 -24.01 -14.35
C ASN A 4 -1.44 -23.44 -12.92
N GLU A 5 -1.14 -24.28 -11.92
CA GLU A 5 -0.93 -23.85 -10.53
C GLU A 5 0.39 -23.07 -10.40
N ILE A 6 1.45 -23.55 -11.07
CA ILE A 6 2.77 -22.89 -11.09
C ILE A 6 2.66 -21.50 -11.76
N ALA A 7 1.95 -21.41 -12.88
CA ALA A 7 1.74 -20.16 -13.61
C ALA A 7 0.94 -19.13 -12.78
N ASN A 8 -0.10 -19.59 -12.05
CA ASN A 8 -0.90 -18.74 -11.19
C ASN A 8 -0.07 -18.17 -10.03
N LYS A 9 0.73 -19.02 -9.36
CA LYS A 9 1.62 -18.60 -8.27
C LYS A 9 2.63 -17.55 -8.72
N TRP A 10 3.28 -17.77 -9.87
CA TRP A 10 4.21 -16.79 -10.44
C TRP A 10 3.54 -15.46 -10.78
N THR A 11 2.31 -15.52 -11.28
CA THR A 11 1.49 -14.35 -11.57
C THR A 11 1.16 -13.55 -10.31
N LYS A 12 0.67 -14.20 -9.25
CA LYS A 12 0.38 -13.55 -7.95
C LYS A 12 1.61 -12.89 -7.34
N ALA A 13 2.76 -13.58 -7.33
CA ALA A 13 4.01 -13.05 -6.81
C ALA A 13 4.49 -11.81 -7.59
N LYS A 14 4.35 -11.84 -8.92
CA LYS A 14 4.69 -10.69 -9.78
C LYS A 14 3.75 -9.52 -9.53
N ILE A 15 2.44 -9.76 -9.42
CA ILE A 15 1.46 -8.73 -9.08
C ILE A 15 1.80 -8.08 -7.74
N ARG A 16 2.06 -8.88 -6.70
CA ARG A 16 2.45 -8.41 -5.37
C ARG A 16 3.68 -7.47 -5.41
N LYS A 17 4.69 -7.82 -6.21
CA LYS A 17 5.93 -7.05 -6.32
C LYS A 17 5.75 -5.65 -6.94
N PHE A 18 4.85 -5.51 -7.91
CA PHE A 18 4.71 -4.26 -8.68
C PHE A 18 3.49 -3.43 -8.30
N LEU A 19 2.38 -4.07 -7.94
CA LEU A 19 1.10 -3.39 -7.78
C LEU A 19 1.11 -2.43 -6.59
N GLY A 20 1.69 -2.81 -5.46
CA GLY A 20 1.84 -1.94 -4.29
C GLY A 20 2.60 -0.63 -4.62
N PRO A 21 3.85 -0.71 -5.11
CA PRO A 21 4.60 0.48 -5.53
C PRO A 21 3.89 1.31 -6.60
N THR A 22 3.26 0.67 -7.59
CA THR A 22 2.49 1.39 -8.62
C THR A 22 1.31 2.17 -8.02
N LEU A 23 0.56 1.57 -7.10
CA LEU A 23 -0.54 2.23 -6.40
C LEU A 23 -0.05 3.42 -5.57
N VAL A 24 1.11 3.31 -4.92
CA VAL A 24 1.72 4.42 -4.18
C VAL A 24 2.06 5.59 -5.12
N VAL A 25 2.72 5.32 -6.25
CA VAL A 25 3.09 6.37 -7.23
C VAL A 25 1.83 7.05 -7.78
N LEU A 26 0.81 6.28 -8.16
CA LEU A 26 -0.46 6.82 -8.63
C LEU A 26 -1.17 7.64 -7.54
N GLY A 27 -1.18 7.16 -6.29
CA GLY A 27 -1.74 7.88 -5.16
C GLY A 27 -1.04 9.20 -4.88
N LEU A 28 0.30 9.23 -4.96
CA LEU A 28 1.09 10.46 -4.79
C LEU A 28 0.82 11.46 -5.92
N PHE A 29 0.77 10.98 -7.16
CA PHE A 29 0.44 11.83 -8.31
C PHE A 29 -0.98 12.41 -8.21
N TYR A 30 -1.96 11.58 -7.83
CA TYR A 30 -3.33 12.01 -7.57
C TYR A 30 -3.39 13.05 -6.44
N THR A 31 -2.63 12.84 -5.37
CA THR A 31 -2.54 13.76 -4.23
C THR A 31 -1.99 15.11 -4.65
N TYR A 32 -0.89 15.13 -5.39
CA TYR A 32 -0.29 16.34 -5.93
C TYR A 32 -1.28 17.11 -6.81
N ARG A 33 -1.95 16.43 -7.75
CA ARG A 33 -2.93 17.05 -8.64
C ARG A 33 -4.16 17.55 -7.89
N SER A 34 -4.64 16.81 -6.90
CA SER A 34 -5.79 17.19 -6.07
C SER A 34 -5.48 18.39 -5.19
N HIS A 35 -4.26 18.46 -4.66
CA HIS A 35 -3.78 19.61 -3.88
C HIS A 35 -3.77 20.89 -4.73
N LEU A 36 -3.32 20.82 -5.99
CA LEU A 36 -3.33 21.96 -6.91
C LEU A 36 -4.74 22.40 -7.30
N ASN A 37 -5.70 21.47 -7.39
CA ASN A 37 -7.09 21.74 -7.77
C ASN A 37 -8.00 22.13 -6.58
N ALA A 38 -7.42 22.54 -5.45
CA ALA A 38 -8.15 22.94 -4.24
C ALA A 38 -9.11 21.86 -3.67
N CYS A 39 -8.76 20.58 -3.81
CA CYS A 39 -9.48 19.50 -3.12
C CYS A 39 -9.33 19.67 -1.59
N PRO A 40 -10.40 19.46 -0.79
CA PRO A 40 -10.32 19.47 0.66
C PRO A 40 -9.22 18.54 1.18
N ARG A 41 -8.35 19.08 2.04
CA ARG A 41 -7.16 18.38 2.56
C ARG A 41 -7.57 17.16 3.39
N GLU A 42 -8.73 17.25 4.05
CA GLU A 42 -9.36 16.22 4.85
C GLU A 42 -9.71 15.00 4.00
N LEU A 43 -10.17 15.20 2.75
CA LEU A 43 -10.48 14.10 1.83
C LEU A 43 -9.21 13.39 1.36
N ILE A 44 -8.16 14.14 1.06
CA ILE A 44 -6.84 13.58 0.73
C ILE A 44 -6.31 12.76 1.90
N PHE A 45 -6.37 13.31 3.11
CA PHE A 45 -5.93 12.63 4.32
C PHE A 45 -6.74 11.36 4.61
N ALA A 46 -8.08 11.43 4.53
CA ALA A 46 -8.96 10.28 4.72
C ALA A 46 -8.68 9.18 3.69
N GLY A 47 -8.45 9.55 2.43
CA GLY A 47 -8.04 8.61 1.39
C GLY A 47 -6.76 7.85 1.76
N TRP A 48 -5.72 8.57 2.18
CA TRP A 48 -4.47 7.95 2.64
C TRP A 48 -4.60 7.20 3.97
N ALA A 49 -5.55 7.54 4.82
CA ALA A 49 -5.79 6.82 6.08
C ALA A 49 -6.47 5.47 5.86
N VAL A 50 -7.30 5.33 4.83
CA VAL A 50 -8.13 4.14 4.60
C VAL A 50 -7.57 3.22 3.52
N LEU A 51 -7.11 3.78 2.38
CA LEU A 51 -6.70 2.97 1.22
C LEU A 51 -5.53 2.01 1.51
N PRO A 52 -4.43 2.44 2.15
CA PRO A 52 -3.29 1.55 2.41
C PRO A 52 -3.60 0.39 3.37
N PRO A 53 -4.33 0.59 4.49
CA PRO A 53 -4.79 -0.54 5.32
C PRO A 53 -5.65 -1.54 4.55
N VAL A 54 -6.61 -1.05 3.75
CA VAL A 54 -7.45 -1.91 2.90
C VAL A 54 -6.59 -2.69 1.90
N TRP A 55 -5.61 -2.03 1.28
CA TRP A 55 -4.67 -2.67 0.37
C TRP A 55 -3.87 -3.80 1.03
N LEU A 56 -3.31 -3.58 2.21
CA LEU A 56 -2.53 -4.62 2.93
C LEU A 56 -3.38 -5.84 3.30
N ILE A 57 -4.66 -5.64 3.63
CA ILE A 57 -5.60 -6.74 3.89
C ILE A 57 -5.87 -7.52 2.61
N LEU A 58 -6.17 -6.84 1.50
CA LEU A 58 -6.43 -7.47 0.21
C LEU A 58 -5.19 -8.23 -0.30
N GLU A 59 -4.00 -7.67 -0.13
CA GLU A 59 -2.75 -8.31 -0.50
C GLU A 59 -2.55 -9.62 0.27
N TYR A 60 -2.84 -9.63 1.57
CA TYR A 60 -2.77 -10.84 2.40
C TYR A 60 -3.82 -11.88 2.02
N TRP A 61 -5.07 -11.49 1.74
CA TRP A 61 -6.16 -12.43 1.45
C TRP A 61 -6.11 -12.99 0.02
N LEU A 62 -5.75 -12.17 -0.96
CA LEU A 62 -5.88 -12.52 -2.38
C LEU A 62 -4.55 -12.92 -3.03
N LEU A 63 -3.44 -12.33 -2.58
CA LEU A 63 -2.13 -12.45 -3.24
C LEU A 63 -1.12 -13.30 -2.45
N PHE A 64 -1.39 -13.63 -1.19
CA PHE A 64 -0.57 -14.55 -0.41
C PHE A 64 -1.24 -15.93 -0.35
N ASP A 65 -0.56 -16.96 -0.84
CA ASP A 65 -1.10 -18.32 -0.85
C ASP A 65 -0.59 -19.13 0.34
N ARG A 66 -1.39 -19.18 1.41
CA ARG A 66 -1.03 -19.90 2.65
C ARG A 66 -0.88 -21.41 2.48
N ALA A 67 -1.47 -22.00 1.45
CA ALA A 67 -1.42 -23.44 1.21
C ALA A 67 -0.15 -23.86 0.44
N GLU A 68 0.42 -22.93 -0.34
CA GLU A 68 1.55 -23.21 -1.25
C GLU A 68 2.86 -22.47 -0.91
N GLU A 69 2.82 -21.42 -0.08
CA GLU A 69 4.00 -20.65 0.34
C GLU A 69 4.61 -21.22 1.64
N SER A 70 5.93 -21.27 1.72
CA SER A 70 6.64 -21.81 2.88
C SER A 70 6.59 -20.84 4.07
N LEU A 71 6.95 -21.33 5.26
CA LEU A 71 7.11 -20.46 6.44
C LEU A 71 8.12 -19.33 6.20
N ALA A 72 9.17 -19.57 5.40
CA ALA A 72 10.16 -18.55 5.05
C ALA A 72 9.56 -17.46 4.15
N ASP A 73 8.75 -17.84 3.16
CA ASP A 73 8.06 -16.90 2.27
C ASP A 73 7.07 -16.03 3.05
N PHE A 74 6.38 -16.62 4.03
CA PHE A 74 5.48 -15.90 4.93
C PHE A 74 6.20 -14.84 5.76
N GLU A 75 7.38 -15.14 6.31
CA GLU A 75 8.15 -14.16 7.08
C GLU A 75 8.67 -13.02 6.19
N VAL A 76 9.10 -13.31 4.96
CA VAL A 76 9.48 -12.27 3.98
C VAL A 76 8.28 -11.38 3.65
N PHE A 77 7.11 -11.98 3.42
CA PHE A 77 5.87 -11.26 3.16
C PHE A 77 5.49 -10.33 4.33
N LYS A 78 5.49 -10.86 5.56
CA LYS A 78 5.18 -10.12 6.78
C LYS A 78 6.18 -8.99 7.02
N HIS A 79 7.46 -9.20 6.73
CA HIS A 79 8.47 -8.16 6.79
C HIS A 79 8.16 -7.02 5.80
N GLY A 80 7.78 -7.37 4.56
CA GLY A 80 7.32 -6.41 3.55
C GLY A 80 6.11 -5.61 4.01
N GLN A 81 5.08 -6.25 4.56
CA GLN A 81 3.91 -5.56 5.11
C GLN A 81 4.24 -4.66 6.30
N THR A 82 5.17 -5.09 7.16
CA THR A 82 5.63 -4.29 8.31
C THR A 82 6.34 -3.03 7.84
N LEU A 83 7.22 -3.16 6.85
CA LEU A 83 7.91 -2.02 6.24
C LEU A 83 6.91 -1.06 5.59
N ALA A 84 5.97 -1.58 4.80
CA ALA A 84 4.94 -0.77 4.15
C ALA A 84 4.09 -0.01 5.17
N ARG A 85 3.64 -0.67 6.24
CA ARG A 85 2.89 -0.05 7.33
C ARG A 85 3.69 1.05 8.02
N ASN A 86 4.98 0.83 8.29
CA ASN A 86 5.82 1.82 8.97
C ASN A 86 6.06 3.05 8.08
N LEU A 87 6.34 2.85 6.79
CA LEU A 87 6.49 3.95 5.82
C LEU A 87 5.18 4.74 5.66
N TRP A 88 4.06 4.03 5.54
CA TRP A 88 2.73 4.65 5.47
C TRP A 88 2.39 5.44 6.73
N GLY A 89 2.66 4.89 7.93
CA GLY A 89 2.43 5.58 9.19
C GLY A 89 3.25 6.87 9.30
N GLY A 90 4.54 6.82 8.91
CA GLY A 90 5.39 8.01 8.81
C GLY A 90 4.84 9.04 7.82
N PHE A 91 4.35 8.57 6.66
CA PHE A 91 3.73 9.43 5.65
C PHE A 91 2.43 10.08 6.15
N LEU A 92 1.59 9.37 6.90
CA LEU A 92 0.39 9.96 7.53
C LEU A 92 0.75 11.02 8.57
N ILE A 93 1.77 10.78 9.39
CA ILE A 93 2.26 11.78 10.35
C ILE A 93 2.74 13.03 9.60
N PHE A 94 3.51 12.85 8.51
CA PHE A 94 3.92 13.94 7.65
C PHE A 94 2.72 14.71 7.08
N LEU A 95 1.71 14.02 6.52
CA LEU A 95 0.51 14.66 5.99
C LEU A 95 -0.29 15.40 7.06
N ALA A 96 -0.43 14.81 8.25
CA ALA A 96 -1.12 15.44 9.38
C ALA A 96 -0.41 16.73 9.78
N ALA A 97 0.92 16.69 9.95
CA ALA A 97 1.71 17.89 10.24
C ALA A 97 1.59 18.92 9.11
N PHE A 98 1.69 18.49 7.85
CA PHE A 98 1.65 19.40 6.70
C PHE A 98 0.28 20.07 6.49
N TYR A 99 -0.82 19.34 6.66
CA TYR A 99 -2.16 19.87 6.41
C TYR A 99 -2.87 20.46 7.63
N LEU A 100 -2.64 19.90 8.82
CA LEU A 100 -3.32 20.28 10.07
C LEU A 100 -2.40 21.08 11.01
N GLY A 101 -1.09 21.10 10.75
CA GLY A 101 -0.19 21.96 11.49
C GLY A 101 -0.54 23.42 11.23
N GLU A 102 -0.82 24.16 12.29
CA GLU A 102 -0.83 25.62 12.25
C GLU A 102 0.62 26.09 12.19
N TRP A 103 1.21 26.01 11.00
CA TRP A 103 2.48 26.65 10.71
C TRP A 103 2.20 28.15 10.68
N GLY A 104 2.26 28.79 11.85
CA GLY A 104 2.06 30.22 11.99
C GLY A 104 2.91 30.98 10.97
N GLY A 105 2.24 31.71 10.10
CA GLY A 105 2.77 32.78 9.27
C GLY A 105 2.00 34.05 9.57
#